data_AF-A0A7W7GMA1-F1
#
_entry.id   AF-A0A7W7GMA1-F1
#
_cell.length_a   1.000
_cell.length_b   1.000
_cell.length_c   1.000
_cell.angle_alpha   90.00
_cell.angle_beta   90.00
_cell.angle_gamma   90.00
#
_symmetry.space_group_name_H-M   'P 1'
#
loop_
_entity.id
_entity.type
_entity.pdbx_description
1 polymer ?
#
loop_
_entity_poly.entity_id
_entity_poly.type
_entity_poly.pdbx_seq_one_letter_code
_entity_poly.pdbx_strand_id
1 'polypeptide(L)' 'MSPTRASVPSHRGLVEAIAANLPGAVWQRCRTHYAANLMAVTPKAMWPAVKAMLHSVYDQPDGPAVHA' A
#
# COMPACT_ATOMS: atom_id res chain seq x y z
N MET A 1 15.32 6.83 15.40
CA MET A 1 14.31 5.76 15.50
C MET A 1 13.38 5.86 14.31
N SER A 2 13.25 4.80 13.52
CA SER A 2 12.29 4.77 12.41
C SER A 2 10.87 4.72 12.97
N PRO A 3 9.91 5.52 12.44
CA PRO A 3 8.55 5.52 12.96
C PRO A 3 7.88 4.16 12.71
N THR A 4 7.10 3.69 13.68
CA THR A 4 6.29 2.47 13.54
C THR A 4 5.30 2.67 12.40
N ARG A 5 5.28 1.77 11.42
CA ARG A 5 4.39 1.89 10.26
C ARG A 5 3.15 1.02 10.44
N ALA A 6 1.97 1.65 10.50
CA ALA A 6 0.69 0.96 10.54
C ALA A 6 0.16 0.74 9.11
N SER A 7 -0.11 -0.52 8.74
CA SER A 7 -0.51 -0.92 7.39
C SER A 7 -1.94 -1.43 7.37
N VAL A 8 -2.92 -0.53 7.22
CA VAL A 8 -4.35 -0.86 7.28
C VAL A 8 -5.12 -0.36 6.04
N PRO A 9 -6.34 -0.84 5.78
CA PRO A 9 -7.20 -0.26 4.74
C PRO A 9 -7.41 1.24 4.93
N SER A 10 -7.64 1.98 3.85
CA SER A 10 -7.78 3.44 3.86
C SER A 10 -9.12 3.96 4.37
N HIS A 11 -9.80 3.20 5.22
CA HIS A 11 -11.01 3.68 5.86
C HIS A 11 -10.65 4.87 6.75
N ARG A 12 -11.33 6.00 6.55
CA ARG A 12 -11.03 7.26 7.25
C ARG A 12 -11.00 7.09 8.77
N GLY A 13 -12.02 6.44 9.35
CA GLY A 13 -12.07 6.22 10.80
C GLY A 13 -10.92 5.36 11.33
N LEU A 14 -10.37 4.44 10.53
CA LEU A 14 -9.19 3.64 10.90
C LEU A 14 -7.91 4.49 10.90
N VAL A 15 -7.76 5.37 9.92
CA VAL A 15 -6.62 6.31 9.84
C VAL A 15 -6.67 7.29 11.03
N GLU A 16 -7.84 7.84 11.32
CA GLU A 16 -8.06 8.75 12.45
C GLU A 16 -7.81 8.06 13.79
N ALA A 17 -8.30 6.82 13.97
CA ALA A 17 -8.06 6.05 15.19
C ALA A 17 -6.58 5.76 15.43
N ILE A 18 -5.81 5.44 14.37
CA ILE A 18 -4.35 5.26 14.46
C ILE A 18 -3.68 6.57 14.89
N ALA A 19 -4.03 7.69 14.23
CA ALA A 19 -3.45 8.99 14.55
C ALA A 19 -3.74 9.41 16.01
N ALA A 20 -4.93 9.09 16.52
CA ALA A 20 -5.34 9.43 17.87
C ALA A 20 -4.69 8.55 18.97
N ASN A 21 -4.43 7.26 18.67
CA ASN A 21 -4.07 6.28 19.72
C ASN A 21 -2.65 5.72 19.60
N LEU A 22 -1.95 5.96 18.49
CA LEU A 22 -0.60 5.45 18.23
C LEU A 22 0.35 6.60 17.89
N PRO A 23 0.76 7.43 18.88
CA PRO A 23 1.62 8.57 18.64
C PRO A 23 2.96 8.13 18.04
N GLY A 24 3.39 8.84 17.00
CA GLY A 24 4.62 8.51 16.25
C GLY A 24 4.46 7.38 15.23
N ALA A 25 3.27 6.76 15.14
CA ALA A 25 2.99 5.83 14.06
C ALA A 25 2.67 6.58 12.75
N VAL A 26 3.19 6.06 11.64
CA VAL A 26 2.86 6.55 10.31
C VAL A 26 1.95 5.56 9.60
N TRP A 27 0.88 6.05 9.00
CA TRP A 27 -0.05 5.22 8.24
C TRP A 27 0.45 4.95 6.82
N GLN A 28 0.29 3.72 6.34
CA GLN A 28 0.36 3.38 4.92
C GLN A 28 -0.85 2.52 4.51
N ARG A 29 -1.18 2.54 3.23
CA ARG A 29 -2.16 1.61 2.67
C ARG A 29 -1.61 0.18 2.70
N CYS A 30 -2.44 -0.76 3.12
CA CYS A 30 -2.09 -2.18 3.11
C CYS A 30 -1.91 -2.72 1.69
N ARG A 31 -0.75 -3.33 1.41
CA ARG A 31 -0.37 -3.85 0.07
C ARG A 31 -1.36 -4.89 -0.46
N THR A 32 -1.83 -5.80 0.39
CA THR A 32 -2.77 -6.86 -0.01
C THR A 32 -4.14 -6.30 -0.40
N HIS A 33 -4.67 -5.37 0.39
CA HIS A 33 -5.91 -4.66 0.05
C HIS A 33 -5.76 -3.80 -1.20
N TYR A 34 -4.60 -3.16 -1.39
CA TYR A 34 -4.34 -2.39 -2.60
C TYR A 34 -4.33 -3.27 -3.84
N ALA A 35 -3.64 -4.42 -3.80
CA ALA A 35 -3.66 -5.39 -4.89
C ALA A 35 -5.08 -5.90 -5.18
N ALA A 36 -5.87 -6.22 -4.15
CA ALA A 36 -7.26 -6.64 -4.33
C ALA A 36 -8.12 -5.55 -5.01
N ASN A 37 -8.01 -4.30 -4.56
CA ASN A 37 -8.72 -3.18 -5.16
C ASN A 37 -8.29 -2.93 -6.62
N LEU A 38 -7.00 -3.08 -6.91
CA LEU A 38 -6.50 -2.94 -8.28
C LEU A 38 -7.05 -4.05 -9.19
N MET A 39 -7.13 -5.29 -8.70
CA MET A 39 -7.71 -6.40 -9.47
C MET A 39 -9.21 -6.23 -9.69
N ALA A 40 -9.93 -5.56 -8.78
CA ALA A 40 -11.36 -5.29 -8.91
C ALA A 40 -11.70 -4.36 -10.09
N VAL A 41 -10.78 -3.46 -10.47
CA VAL A 41 -10.96 -2.52 -11.60
C VAL A 41 -10.21 -2.93 -12.87
N THR A 42 -9.35 -3.96 -12.79
CA THR A 42 -8.55 -4.45 -13.92
C THR A 42 -9.29 -5.58 -14.65
N PRO A 43 -9.40 -5.56 -15.99
CA PRO A 43 -9.92 -6.70 -16.74
C PRO A 43 -9.15 -7.99 -16.42
N LYS A 44 -9.87 -9.10 -16.18
CA LYS A 44 -9.26 -10.35 -15.70
C LYS A 44 -8.14 -10.91 -16.60
N ALA A 45 -8.26 -10.72 -17.91
CA ALA A 45 -7.24 -11.09 -18.89
C ALA A 45 -5.89 -10.38 -18.66
N MET A 46 -5.91 -9.18 -18.07
CA MET A 46 -4.71 -8.36 -17.83
C MET A 46 -4.10 -8.60 -16.44
N TRP A 47 -4.74 -9.37 -15.57
CA TRP A 47 -4.27 -9.57 -14.19
C TRP A 47 -2.82 -10.07 -14.08
N PRO A 48 -2.33 -11.02 -14.91
CA PRO A 48 -0.94 -11.45 -14.82
C PRO A 48 0.05 -10.29 -15.04
N ALA A 49 -0.19 -9.47 -16.07
CA ALA A 49 0.67 -8.33 -16.39
C ALA A 49 0.61 -7.25 -15.30
N VAL A 50 -0.59 -6.87 -14.84
CA VAL A 50 -0.74 -5.82 -13.81
C VAL A 50 -0.16 -6.25 -12.47
N LYS A 51 -0.27 -7.54 -12.10
CA LYS A 51 0.38 -8.07 -10.89
C LYS A 51 1.90 -8.00 -11.00
N ALA A 52 2.47 -8.37 -12.15
CA ALA A 52 3.92 -8.28 -12.37
C ALA A 52 4.41 -6.83 -12.23
N MET A 53 3.71 -5.87 -12.82
CA MET A 53 4.02 -4.44 -12.68
C MET A 53 3.88 -3.94 -11.24
N LEU A 54 2.85 -4.39 -10.50
CA LEU A 54 2.69 -4.00 -9.10
C LEU A 54 3.82 -4.58 -8.23
N HIS A 55 4.22 -5.82 -8.49
CA HIS A 55 5.32 -6.47 -7.76
C HIS A 55 6.65 -5.76 -8.02
N SER A 56 6.93 -5.35 -9.27
CA SER A 56 8.17 -4.63 -9.58
C SER A 56 8.29 -3.28 -8.86
N VAL A 57 7.16 -2.62 -8.53
CA VAL A 57 7.16 -1.41 -7.69
C VAL A 57 7.53 -1.74 -6.24
N TYR A 58 7.09 -2.89 -5.71
CA TYR A 58 7.41 -3.31 -4.34
C TYR A 58 8.83 -3.83 -4.16
N ASP A 59 9.45 -4.30 -5.24
CA ASP A 59 10.83 -4.79 -5.26
C ASP A 59 11.88 -3.65 -5.31
N GLN A 60 11.44 -2.40 -5.49
CA GLN A 60 12.36 -1.26 -5.48
C GLN A 60 13.01 -1.08 -4.10
N PRO A 61 14.31 -0.72 -4.05
CA PRO A 61 15.05 -0.61 -2.80
C PRO A 61 14.54 0.53 -1.90
N ASP A 62 14.00 1.59 -2.50
CA ASP A 62 13.43 2.73 -1.81
C ASP A 62 12.37 3.48 -2.66
N GLY A 63 11.84 4.56 -2.10
CA GLY A 63 10.84 5.40 -2.75
C GLY A 63 11.36 6.07 -4.03
N PRO A 64 12.51 6.75 -4.03
CA PRO A 64 13.06 7.37 -5.25
C PRO A 64 13.25 6.40 -6.42
N ALA A 65 13.67 5.16 -6.17
CA ALA A 65 13.92 4.16 -7.20
C ALA A 65 12.67 3.79 -8.03
N VAL A 66 11.45 4.05 -7.56
CA VAL A 66 10.21 3.79 -8.32
C VAL A 66 10.02 4.68 -9.55
N HIS A 67 10.81 5.76 -9.67
CA HIS A 67 10.70 6.76 -10.74
C HIS A 67 11.88 6.75 -11.72
N ALA A 68 12.88 5.89 -11.49
CA ALA A 68 14.07 5.74 -12.34
C ALA A 68 13.76 4.91 -13.59
#